data_AF-A0A2G9PW21-F1
#
_entry.id   AF-A0A2G9PW21-F1
#
_cell.length_a   1.000
_cell.length_b   1.000
_cell.length_c   1.000
_cell.angle_alpha   90.00
_cell.angle_beta   90.00
_cell.angle_gamma   90.00
#
_symmetry.space_group_name_H-M   'P 1'
#
loop_
_entity.id
_entity.type
_entity.pdbx_description
1 polymer ?
#
loop_
_entity_poly.entity_id
_entity_poly.type
_entity_poly.pdbx_seq_one_letter_code
_entity_poly.pdbx_strand_id
1 'polypeptide(L)'
;MVWQDIVIAIVIVFLAYALIPQIYKGFKEKRGLISLQTSIITGVGMYILSYIYFTLNLFFSATMVFISGLFWTILFFQKKFYK
;
A
#
# COMPACT_ATOMS: atom_id res chain seq x y z
N MET A 1 -13.70 -20.07 1.72
CA MET A 1 -13.10 -18.73 1.96
C MET A 1 -12.65 -18.02 0.68
N VAL A 2 -12.74 -18.64 -0.51
CA VAL A 2 -12.34 -18.03 -1.80
C VAL A 2 -13.07 -16.70 -2.08
N TRP A 3 -14.36 -16.60 -1.74
CA TRP A 3 -15.11 -15.35 -1.95
C TRP A 3 -14.58 -14.19 -1.09
N GLN A 4 -14.08 -14.45 0.12
CA GLN A 4 -13.47 -13.43 0.97
C GLN A 4 -12.17 -12.93 0.35
N ASP A 5 -11.34 -13.85 -0.15
CA ASP A 5 -10.09 -13.51 -0.82
C ASP A 5 -10.33 -12.63 -2.07
N ILE A 6 -11.36 -12.96 -2.86
CA ILE A 6 -11.75 -12.17 -4.03
C ILE A 6 -12.22 -10.77 -3.62
N VAL A 7 -13.16 -10.66 -2.66
CA VAL A 7 -13.72 -9.38 -2.25
C VAL A 7 -12.67 -8.47 -1.62
N ILE A 8 -11.86 -9.02 -0.71
CA ILE A 8 -10.77 -8.29 -0.03
C ILE A 8 -9.75 -7.81 -1.05
N ALA A 9 -9.33 -8.67 -1.98
CA ALA A 9 -8.38 -8.29 -3.00
C ALA A 9 -8.91 -7.22 -3.96
N ILE A 10 -10.18 -7.28 -4.38
CA ILE A 10 -10.79 -6.23 -5.21
C ILE A 10 -10.72 -4.87 -4.50
N VAL A 11 -11.08 -4.83 -3.21
CA VAL A 11 -10.98 -3.61 -2.41
C VAL A 11 -9.54 -3.09 -2.36
N ILE A 12 -8.57 -3.97 -2.12
CA ILE A 12 -7.16 -3.58 -2.01
C ILE A 12 -6.57 -3.17 -3.36
N VAL A 13 -7.00 -3.78 -4.47
CA VAL A 13 -6.65 -3.33 -5.82
C VAL A 13 -7.09 -1.88 -6.03
N PHE A 14 -8.33 -1.54 -5.69
CA PHE A 14 -8.81 -0.17 -5.83
C PHE A 14 -8.05 0.81 -4.93
N LEU A 15 -7.80 0.44 -3.68
CA LEU A 15 -7.04 1.27 -2.75
C LEU A 15 -5.58 1.46 -3.22
N ALA A 16 -4.92 0.41 -3.70
CA ALA A 16 -3.58 0.48 -4.24
C ALA A 16 -3.53 1.33 -5.52
N TYR A 17 -4.50 1.14 -6.43
CA TYR A 17 -4.61 1.94 -7.65
C TYR A 17 -4.79 3.43 -7.34
N ALA A 18 -5.55 3.78 -6.29
CA ALA A 18 -5.72 5.17 -5.86
C ALA A 18 -4.39 5.83 -5.40
N LEU A 19 -3.39 5.05 -5.00
CA LEU A 19 -2.06 5.58 -4.66
C LEU A 19 -1.20 5.89 -5.90
N ILE A 20 -1.46 5.26 -7.04
CA ILE A 20 -0.69 5.47 -8.28
C ILE A 20 -0.65 6.96 -8.70
N PRO A 21 -1.78 7.68 -8.83
CA PRO A 21 -1.74 9.10 -9.20
C PRO A 21 -1.03 9.95 -8.13
N GLN A 22 -1.15 9.59 -6.84
CA GLN A 22 -0.45 10.27 -5.76
C GLN A 22 1.07 10.10 -5.86
N ILE A 23 1.53 8.87 -6.11
CA ILE A 23 2.93 8.54 -6.34
C ILE A 23 3.43 9.27 -7.59
N TYR A 24 2.70 9.21 -8.70
CA TYR A 24 3.07 9.89 -9.94
C TYR A 24 3.20 11.41 -9.72
N LYS A 25 2.24 12.04 -9.05
CA LYS A 25 2.27 13.46 -8.72
C LYS A 25 3.47 13.82 -7.83
N GLY A 26 3.74 13.02 -6.80
CA GLY A 26 4.90 13.21 -5.93
C GLY A 26 6.24 13.15 -6.69
N PHE A 27 6.37 12.27 -7.68
CA PHE A 27 7.53 12.21 -8.56
C PHE A 27 7.63 13.40 -9.51
N LYS A 28 6.51 13.79 -10.14
CA LYS A 28 6.43 14.89 -11.10
C LYS A 28 6.73 16.24 -10.45
N GLU A 29 6.18 16.49 -9.26
CA GLU A 29 6.34 17.76 -8.55
C GLU A 29 7.56 17.80 -7.64
N LYS A 30 8.26 16.66 -7.47
CA LYS A 30 9.36 16.48 -6.50
C LYS A 30 8.94 16.97 -5.10
N ARG A 31 7.79 16.48 -4.64
CA ARG A 31 7.19 16.83 -3.34
C ARG A 31 6.71 15.60 -2.59
N GLY A 32 6.97 15.59 -1.29
CA GLY A 32 6.39 14.62 -0.36
C GLY A 32 5.01 15.07 0.12
N LEU A 33 3.96 14.70 -0.60
CA LEU A 33 2.58 15.14 -0.32
C LEU A 33 1.95 14.46 0.90
N ILE A 34 2.50 13.34 1.35
CA ILE A 34 2.02 12.57 2.50
C ILE A 34 2.99 12.74 3.67
N SER A 35 2.47 12.82 4.90
CA SER A 35 3.32 12.92 6.09
C SER A 35 4.16 11.66 6.29
N LEU A 36 5.34 11.82 6.90
CA LEU A 36 6.24 10.71 7.20
C LEU A 36 5.61 9.72 8.18
N GLN A 37 4.88 10.23 9.19
CA GLN A 37 4.17 9.41 10.17
C GLN A 37 3.07 8.57 9.51
N THR A 38 2.24 9.18 8.65
CA THR A 38 1.16 8.47 7.94
C THR A 38 1.72 7.36 7.05
N SER A 39 2.78 7.66 6.29
CA SER A 39 3.36 6.66 5.37
C SER A 39 4.03 5.50 6.10
N ILE A 40 4.72 5.74 7.21
CA ILE A 40 5.30 4.67 8.04
C ILE A 40 4.21 3.81 8.67
N ILE A 41 3.26 4.41 9.39
CA ILE A 41 2.24 3.66 10.15
C ILE A 41 1.43 2.80 9.18
N THR A 42 0.98 3.38 8.07
CA THR A 42 0.18 2.64 7.08
C THR A 42 1.03 1.59 6.36
N GLY A 43 2.26 1.90 5.96
CA GLY A 43 3.15 0.95 5.28
C GLY A 43 3.46 -0.28 6.15
N VAL A 44 3.84 -0.08 7.41
CA VAL A 44 4.07 -1.16 8.37
C VAL A 44 2.78 -1.95 8.62
N GLY A 45 1.65 -1.26 8.78
CA GLY A 45 0.35 -1.89 8.92
C GLY A 45 -0.01 -2.80 7.75
N MET A 46 0.29 -2.39 6.51
CA MET A 46 0.08 -3.22 5.32
C MET A 46 0.96 -4.47 5.35
N TYR A 47 2.24 -4.37 5.72
CA TYR A 47 3.09 -5.56 5.80
C TYR A 47 2.61 -6.55 6.88
N ILE A 48 2.15 -6.05 8.03
CA ILE A 48 1.54 -6.88 9.08
C ILE A 48 0.27 -7.56 8.55
N LEU A 49 -0.62 -6.83 7.87
CA LEU A 49 -1.84 -7.39 7.28
C LEU A 49 -1.55 -8.43 6.21
N SER A 50 -0.54 -8.20 5.36
CA SER A 50 -0.12 -9.18 4.35
C SER A 50 0.31 -10.50 5.00
N TYR A 51 1.09 -10.43 6.08
CA TYR A 51 1.48 -11.62 6.85
C TYR A 51 0.27 -12.32 7.46
N ILE A 52 -0.66 -11.58 8.08
CA ILE A 52 -1.90 -12.16 8.63
C ILE A 52 -2.70 -12.87 7.54
N TYR A 53 -2.91 -12.23 6.39
CA TYR A 53 -3.66 -12.84 5.27
C TYR A 53 -2.97 -14.07 4.71
N PHE A 54 -1.64 -14.07 4.66
CA PHE A 54 -0.86 -15.24 4.29
C PHE A 54 -1.09 -16.40 5.27
N THR A 55 -1.08 -16.15 6.59
CA THR A 55 -1.37 -17.19 7.60
C THR A 55 -2.81 -17.72 7.55
N LEU A 56 -3.74 -16.95 6.99
CA LEU A 56 -5.14 -17.34 6.77
C LEU A 56 -5.36 -18.03 5.42
N ASN A 57 -4.30 -18.31 4.64
CA ASN A 57 -4.36 -18.86 3.28
C ASN A 57 -5.15 -17.98 2.27
N LEU A 58 -5.23 -16.67 2.52
CA LEU A 58 -5.82 -15.68 1.61
C LEU A 58 -4.73 -15.12 0.68
N PHE A 59 -4.14 -15.98 -0.15
CA PHE A 59 -2.89 -15.68 -0.87
C PHE A 59 -3.02 -14.50 -1.85
N PHE A 60 -4.17 -14.35 -2.52
CA PHE A 60 -4.35 -13.27 -3.47
C PHE A 60 -4.43 -11.92 -2.76
N SER A 61 -5.22 -11.84 -1.69
CA SER A 61 -5.30 -10.69 -0.80
C SER A 61 -3.95 -10.38 -0.16
N ALA A 62 -3.23 -11.39 0.35
CA ALA A 62 -1.91 -11.21 0.96
C ALA A 62 -0.92 -10.54 -0.02
N THR A 63 -0.95 -10.98 -1.28
CA THR A 63 -0.13 -10.41 -2.37
C THR A 63 -0.54 -8.96 -2.67
N MET A 64 -1.85 -8.69 -2.78
CA MET A 64 -2.34 -7.34 -3.06
C MET A 64 -2.05 -6.36 -1.92
N VAL A 65 -2.18 -6.79 -0.66
CA VAL A 65 -1.79 -5.98 0.51
C VAL A 65 -0.30 -5.71 0.49
N PHE A 66 0.53 -6.71 0.15
CA PHE A 66 1.97 -6.53 0.04
C PHE A 66 2.33 -5.45 -0.98
N ILE A 67 1.70 -5.48 -2.17
CA ILE A 67 1.87 -4.45 -3.21
C ILE A 67 1.44 -3.07 -2.69
N SER A 68 0.32 -2.98 -1.99
CA SER A 68 -0.12 -1.73 -1.34
C SER A 68 0.92 -1.22 -0.32
N GLY A 69 1.52 -2.12 0.47
CA GLY A 69 2.64 -1.80 1.35
C GLY A 69 3.86 -1.24 0.62
N LEU A 70 4.20 -1.78 -0.57
CA LEU A 70 5.25 -1.22 -1.42
C LEU A 70 4.91 0.20 -1.89
N PHE A 71 3.66 0.48 -2.26
CA PHE A 71 3.23 1.83 -2.64
C PHE A 71 3.34 2.83 -1.50
N TRP A 72 2.95 2.45 -0.28
CA TRP A 72 3.17 3.27 0.91
C TRP A 72 4.65 3.50 1.21
N THR A 73 5.49 2.49 0.99
CA THR A 73 6.95 2.63 1.12
C THR A 73 7.51 3.60 0.09
N ILE A 74 7.01 3.61 -1.15
CA ILE A 74 7.38 4.62 -2.15
C ILE A 74 7.00 6.02 -1.67
N LEU A 75 5.78 6.22 -1.13
CA LEU A 75 5.34 7.51 -0.60
C LEU A 75 6.20 7.97 0.59
N PHE A 76 6.61 7.04 1.46
CA PHE A 76 7.57 7.32 2.53
C PHE A 76 8.89 7.85 1.97
N PHE A 77 9.45 7.16 0.96
CA PHE A 77 10.69 7.62 0.32
C PHE A 77 10.52 8.95 -0.40
N GLN A 78 9.38 9.20 -1.05
CA GLN A 78 9.08 10.52 -1.61
C GLN A 78 9.12 11.60 -0.54
N LYS A 79 8.52 11.37 0.64
CA LYS A 79 8.60 12.36 1.73
C LYS A 79 10.00 12.50 2.33
N LYS A 80 10.78 11.44 2.36
CA LYS A 80 12.15 11.46 2.88
C LYS A 80 13.13 12.20 1.96
N PHE A 81 12.98 12.04 0.63
CA PHE A 81 13.92 12.59 -0.35
C PHE A 81 13.46 13.89 -1.01
N TYR A 82 12.15 14.11 -1.10
CA TYR A 82 11.58 15.33 -1.65
C TYR A 82 11.16 16.28 -0.52
N LYS A 83 11.23 17.59 -0.76
CA LYS A 83 10.79 18.60 0.23
C LYS A 83 9.29 18.43 0.53
#